data_AF-A0A7X4WFZ3-F1
#
_entry.id   AF-A0A7X4WFZ3-F1
#
_cell.length_a   1.000
_cell.length_b   1.000
_cell.length_c   1.000
_cell.angle_alpha   90.00
_cell.angle_beta   90.00
_cell.angle_gamma   90.00
#
_symmetry.space_group_name_H-M   'P 1'
#
loop_
_entity.id
_entity.type
_entity.pdbx_description
1 polymer ?
#
loop_
_entity_poly.entity_id
_entity_poly.type
_entity_poly.pdbx_seq_one_letter_code
_entity_poly.pdbx_strand_id
1 'polypeptide(L)' 'MKARIDPITIVVISILLGWGWTELTHEPVCEQTVVRQGSEYTIPIHCDTIPQ' A
#
# COMPACT_ATOMS: atom_id res chain seq x y z
N MET A 1 25.63 18.08 12.52
CA MET A 1 24.81 17.67 13.69
C MET A 1 24.74 16.15 13.67
N LYS A 2 25.13 15.46 14.74
CA LYS A 2 25.14 13.98 14.77
C LYS A 2 23.83 13.52 15.37
N ALA A 3 22.89 13.07 14.53
CA ALA A 3 21.64 12.52 14.98
C ALA A 3 21.93 11.24 15.78
N ARG A 4 21.83 11.32 17.11
CA ARG A 4 21.70 10.13 17.96
C ARG A 4 20.26 9.68 17.79
N ILE A 5 20.05 8.69 16.93
CA ILE A 5 18.77 7.99 16.90
C ILE A 5 18.78 7.07 18.11
N ASP A 6 17.89 7.34 19.07
CA ASP A 6 17.73 6.48 20.23
C ASP A 6 17.31 5.07 19.79
N PRO A 7 17.80 4.01 20.46
CA PRO A 7 17.56 2.63 20.06
C PRO A 7 16.07 2.28 20.01
N ILE A 8 15.24 2.91 20.85
CA ILE A 8 13.78 2.75 20.83
C ILE A 8 13.19 3.25 19.51
N THR A 9 13.68 4.39 19.02
CA THR A 9 13.22 4.99 17.77
C THR A 9 13.51 4.08 16.57
N ILE A 10 14.64 3.37 16.58
CA ILE A 10 14.98 2.39 15.54
C ILE A 10 13.97 1.24 15.53
N VAL A 11 13.60 0.73 16.71
CA VAL A 11 12.62 -0.37 16.86
C VAL A 11 11.23 0.07 16.37
N VAL A 12 10.82 1.30 16.71
CA VAL A 12 9.52 1.81 16.25
C VAL A 12 9.50 1.97 14.73
N ILE A 13 10.57 2.52 14.15
CA ILE A 13 10.68 2.67 12.69
C ILE A 13 10.66 1.32 11.99
N SER A 14 11.38 0.31 12.49
CA SER A 14 11.39 -1.01 11.87
C SER A 14 10.03 -1.71 11.94
N ILE A 15 9.28 -1.55 13.04
CA ILE A 15 7.90 -2.05 13.13
C ILE A 15 7.00 -1.33 12.12
N LEU A 16 7.05 0.00 12.04
CA LEU A 16 6.22 0.77 11.12
C LEU A 16 6.51 0.41 9.65
N LEU A 17 7.77 0.24 9.29
CA LEU A 17 8.17 -0.19 7.95
C LEU A 17 7.69 -1.62 7.64
N GLY A 18 7.78 -2.52 8.63
CA GLY A 18 7.27 -3.89 8.48
C GLY A 18 5.75 -3.92 8.26
N TRP A 19 4.99 -3.17 9.07
CA TRP A 19 3.54 -3.11 8.96
C TRP A 19 3.09 -2.48 7.63
N GLY A 20 3.69 -1.35 7.23
CA GLY A 20 3.37 -0.72 5.95
C GLY A 20 3.70 -1.61 4.75
N TRP A 21 4.74 -2.44 4.83
CA TRP A 21 5.08 -3.40 3.79
C TRP A 21 4.12 -4.58 3.75
N THR A 22 3.72 -5.11 4.90
CA THR A 22 2.75 -6.21 5.00
C THR A 22 1.40 -5.80 4.40
N GLU A 23 0.90 -4.62 4.74
CA GLU A 23 -0.35 -4.07 4.19
C GLU A 23 -0.30 -3.97 2.66
N LEU A 24 0.79 -3.40 2.13
CA LEU A 24 0.96 -3.17 0.69
C LEU A 24 1.09 -4.46 -0.12
N THR A 25 1.51 -5.57 0.49
CA THR A 25 1.84 -6.82 -0.21
C THR A 25 0.85 -7.96 0.00
N HIS A 26 0.01 -7.89 1.04
CA HIS A 26 -0.96 -8.97 1.32
C HIS A 26 -2.26 -8.83 0.56
N GLU A 27 -2.60 -7.64 0.08
CA GLU A 27 -3.84 -7.41 -0.63
C GLU A 27 -3.65 -7.67 -2.14
N PRO A 28 -4.40 -8.62 -2.74
CA PRO A 28 -4.30 -8.88 -4.16
C PRO A 28 -4.79 -7.65 -4.95
N VAL A 29 -3.98 -7.24 -5.91
CA VAL A 29 -4.31 -6.14 -6.84
C VAL A 29 -4.98 -6.76 -8.07
N CYS A 30 -6.24 -6.39 -8.30
CA CYS A 30 -7.04 -6.76 -9.46
C CYS A 30 -7.07 -5.64 -10.49
N GLU A 31 -7.25 -5.99 -11.76
CA GLU A 31 -7.50 -5.03 -12.82
C GLU A 31 -9.00 -4.76 -12.93
N GLN A 32 -9.40 -3.50 -12.77
CA GLN A 32 -10.77 -3.07 -13.06
C GLN A 32 -10.76 -2.17 -14.29
N THR A 33 -11.60 -2.55 -15.24
CA THR A 33 -11.89 -1.75 -16.42
C THR A 33 -12.97 -0.73 -16.08
N VAL A 34 -12.61 0.55 -16.07
CA VAL A 34 -13.54 1.66 -15.78
C VAL A 34 -13.68 2.53 -17.02
N VAL A 35 -14.92 2.79 -17.41
CA VAL A 35 -15.22 3.73 -18.49
C VAL A 35 -15.39 5.12 -17.88
N ARG A 36 -14.40 6.00 -18.09
CA ARG A 36 -14.46 7.41 -17.69
C ARG A 36 -14.43 8.27 -18.94
N GLN A 37 -15.39 9.18 -19.08
CA GLN A 37 -15.45 10.13 -20.20
C GLN A 37 -15.42 9.47 -21.60
N GLY A 38 -15.99 8.27 -21.74
CA GLY A 38 -16.04 7.54 -23.01
C GLY A 38 -14.72 6.86 -23.40
N SER A 39 -13.71 6.85 -22.51
CA SER A 39 -12.47 6.10 -22.67
C SER A 39 -12.38 5.00 -21.63
N GLU A 40 -11.86 3.85 -22.05
CA GLU A 40 -11.71 2.64 -21.23
C GLU A 40 -10.33 2.66 -20.57
N TYR A 41 -10.29 2.62 -19.24
CA TYR A 41 -9.06 2.62 -18.45
C TYR A 41 -8.98 1.37 -17.60
N THR A 42 -7.87 0.65 -17.70
CA THR A 42 -7.54 -0.44 -16.77
C THR A 42 -6.78 0.16 -15.60
N ILE A 43 -7.38 0.12 -14.40
CA ILE A 43 -6.73 0.58 -13.17
C ILE A 43 -6.50 -0.58 -12.20
N PRO A 44 -5.34 -0.62 -11.53
CA PRO A 44 -5.12 -1.54 -10.42
C PRO A 44 -5.95 -1.11 -9.21
N ILE A 45 -6.77 -2.00 -8.68
CA ILE A 45 -7.54 -1.80 -7.45
C ILE A 45 -7.43 -3.03 -6.54
N HIS A 46 -7.63 -2.84 -5.23
CA HIS A 46 -7.67 -3.95 -4.29
C HIS A 46 -8.88 -4.84 -4.57
N CYS A 47 -8.67 -6.16 -4.75
CA CYS A 47 -9.75 -7.07 -5.13
C CYS A 47 -10.91 -7.09 -4.12
N ASP A 48 -10.64 -6.80 -2.84
CA ASP A 48 -11.64 -6.76 -1.77
C ASP A 48 -12.66 -5.62 -1.91
N THR A 49 -12.36 -4.63 -2.77
CA THR A 49 -13.26 -3.51 -3.07
C THR A 49 -14.18 -3.76 -4.27
N ILE A 50 -14.02 -4.88 -4.97
CA ILE A 50 -14.87 -5.26 -6.09
C ILE A 50 -16.12 -5.97 -5.54
N PRO A 51 -17.32 -5.38 -5.64
CA PRO A 51 -18.54 -6.10 -5.29
C PRO A 51 -18.70 -7.30 -6.24
N GLN A 52 -18.76 -8.51 -5.66
CA GLN A 52 -19.07 -9.75 -6.39
C GLN A 52 -20.51 -9.76 -6.90
#